data_AF-D5EPA3-F1
#
_entry.id   AF-D5EPA3-F1
#
_cell.length_a   1.000
_cell.length_b   1.000
_cell.length_c   1.000
_cell.angle_alpha   90.00
_cell.angle_beta   90.00
_cell.angle_gamma   90.00
#
_symmetry.space_group_name_H-M   'P 1'
#
loop_
_entity.id
_entity.type
_entity.pdbx_description
1 polymer ?
#
loop_
_entity_poly.entity_id
_entity_poly.type
_entity_poly.pdbx_seq_one_letter_code
_entity_poly.pdbx_strand_id
1 'polypeptide(L)'
;MNSGSPEPANELSFILNMKREQTSNVIEVVSEASRWIKAQLSGAGVEFAYTPCEADNPSTFATFSVSKEQGNNLIVLDLKVAEINSKPYVFAQVLQVGAIQGQLFPYFADISSSAAKQSLMHYIADFILL
;
A
#
# COMPACT_ATOMS: atom_id res chain seq x y z
N MET A 1 -26.37 17.66 -30.76
CA MET A 1 -25.74 17.26 -29.49
C MET A 1 -24.24 17.33 -29.71
N ASN A 2 -23.58 18.39 -29.23
CA ASN A 2 -22.16 18.57 -29.44
C ASN A 2 -21.40 17.66 -28.48
N SER A 3 -20.88 16.56 -29.00
CA SER A 3 -19.83 15.78 -28.36
C SER A 3 -18.56 16.62 -28.38
N GLY A 4 -18.43 17.57 -27.44
CA GLY A 4 -17.17 18.29 -27.24
C GLY A 4 -16.13 17.28 -26.78
N SER A 5 -15.13 17.03 -27.62
CA SER A 5 -13.92 16.33 -27.18
C SER A 5 -13.38 17.06 -25.94
N PRO A 6 -13.09 16.36 -24.83
CA PRO A 6 -12.53 17.02 -23.65
C PRO A 6 -11.25 17.76 -24.07
N GLU A 7 -11.05 18.97 -23.54
CA GLU A 7 -9.81 19.72 -23.75
C GLU A 7 -8.60 18.81 -23.42
N PRO A 8 -7.49 18.90 -24.17
CA PRO A 8 -6.31 18.10 -23.90
C PRO A 8 -5.88 18.28 -22.44
N ALA A 9 -5.60 17.16 -21.76
CA ALA A 9 -5.32 17.09 -20.33
C ALA A 9 -4.03 17.86 -19.97
N ASN A 10 -4.17 19.16 -19.73
CA ASN A 10 -3.08 20.05 -19.36
C ASN A 10 -2.58 19.80 -17.92
N GLU A 11 -3.45 19.26 -17.05
CA GLU A 11 -3.13 19.01 -15.63
C GLU A 11 -2.03 17.97 -15.45
N LEU A 12 -2.15 16.80 -16.10
CA LEU A 12 -1.14 15.74 -15.98
C LEU A 12 0.21 16.21 -16.55
N SER A 13 0.19 16.94 -17.67
CA SER A 13 1.40 17.50 -18.27
C SER A 13 2.09 18.50 -17.33
N PHE A 14 1.31 19.34 -16.66
CA PHE A 14 1.81 20.27 -15.64
C PHE A 14 2.41 19.53 -14.43
N ILE A 15 1.71 18.52 -13.90
CA ILE A 15 2.19 17.70 -12.78
C ILE A 15 3.48 16.95 -13.14
N LEU A 16 3.57 16.41 -14.36
CA LEU A 16 4.77 15.71 -14.84
C LEU A 16 5.98 16.65 -14.90
N ASN A 17 5.80 17.87 -15.42
CA ASN A 17 6.89 18.86 -15.47
C ASN A 17 7.32 19.28 -14.06
N MET A 18 6.36 19.55 -13.18
CA MET A 18 6.64 19.85 -11.77
C MET A 18 7.43 18.73 -11.09
N LYS A 19 7.02 17.47 -11.27
CA LYS A 19 7.69 16.31 -10.66
C LYS A 19 9.09 16.04 -11.25
N ARG A 20 9.35 16.40 -12.50
CA ARG A 20 10.70 16.30 -13.11
C ARG A 20 11.70 17.26 -12.47
N GLU A 21 11.23 18.42 -12.04
CA GLU A 21 12.06 19.46 -11.41
C GLU A 21 12.23 19.25 -9.91
N GLN A 22 11.41 18.39 -9.30
CA GLN A 22 11.48 18.05 -7.88
C GLN A 22 12.45 16.90 -7.60
N THR A 23 13.19 16.98 -6.50
CA THR A 23 13.91 15.83 -5.96
C THR A 23 12.91 14.86 -5.34
N SER A 24 12.98 13.58 -5.74
CA SER A 24 12.11 12.53 -5.22
C SER A 24 12.46 12.19 -3.78
N ASN A 25 11.48 12.23 -2.88
CA ASN A 25 11.56 11.76 -1.49
C ASN A 25 10.86 10.40 -1.28
N VAL A 26 10.52 9.70 -2.36
CA VAL A 26 9.80 8.41 -2.35
C VAL A 26 10.43 7.43 -1.36
N ILE A 27 11.75 7.23 -1.46
CA ILE A 27 12.45 6.23 -0.64
C ILE A 27 12.33 6.57 0.84
N GLU A 28 12.45 7.84 1.20
CA GLU A 28 12.33 8.31 2.58
C GLU A 28 10.91 8.08 3.11
N VAL A 29 9.91 8.58 2.41
CA VAL A 29 8.49 8.47 2.80
C VAL A 29 8.06 7.01 2.93
N VAL A 30 8.38 6.18 1.93
CA VAL A 30 8.01 4.76 1.93
C VAL A 30 8.79 4.00 3.00
N SER A 31 10.08 4.26 3.17
CA SER A 31 10.91 3.56 4.17
C SER A 31 10.50 3.92 5.60
N GLU A 32 10.15 5.17 5.88
CA GLU A 32 9.66 5.57 7.20
C GLU A 32 8.35 4.86 7.53
N ALA A 33 7.38 4.91 6.61
CA ALA A 33 6.09 4.28 6.78
C ALA A 33 6.19 2.75 6.91
N SER A 34 7.01 2.11 6.08
CA SER A 34 7.21 0.66 6.12
C SER A 34 7.95 0.23 7.40
N ARG A 35 8.94 0.98 7.88
CA ARG A 35 9.59 0.71 9.18
C ARG A 35 8.58 0.75 10.32
N TRP A 36 7.65 1.70 10.29
CA TRP A 36 6.59 1.78 11.30
C TRP A 36 5.68 0.54 11.26
N ILE A 37 5.17 0.14 10.09
CA ILE A 37 4.34 -1.08 9.93
C ILE A 37 5.10 -2.32 10.40
N LYS A 38 6.36 -2.46 9.96
CA LYS A 38 7.24 -3.55 10.35
C LYS A 38 7.38 -3.64 11.87
N ALA A 39 7.59 -2.51 12.55
CA ALA A 39 7.70 -2.46 14.00
C ALA A 39 6.40 -2.90 14.70
N GLN A 40 5.22 -2.54 14.17
CA GLN A 40 3.95 -3.00 14.73
C GLN A 40 3.79 -4.51 14.59
N LEU A 41 4.00 -5.06 13.39
CA LEU A 41 3.88 -6.50 13.13
C LEU A 41 4.88 -7.31 13.96
N SER A 42 6.15 -6.90 13.98
CA SER A 42 7.18 -7.56 14.78
C SER A 42 6.89 -7.46 16.29
N GLY A 43 6.44 -6.29 16.76
CA GLY A 43 6.10 -6.09 18.17
C GLY A 43 4.90 -6.93 18.62
N ALA A 44 3.97 -7.21 17.71
CA ALA A 44 2.83 -8.10 17.95
C ALA A 44 3.16 -9.60 17.77
N GLY A 45 4.38 -9.96 17.37
CA GLY A 45 4.77 -11.34 17.12
C GLY A 45 4.10 -11.97 15.88
N VAL A 46 3.66 -11.14 14.93
CA VAL A 46 3.05 -11.60 13.68
C VAL A 46 4.15 -12.04 12.73
N GLU A 47 3.99 -13.22 12.11
CA GLU A 47 4.87 -13.67 11.04
C GLU A 47 4.50 -12.98 9.72
N PHE A 48 5.49 -12.42 9.02
CA PHE A 48 5.28 -11.74 7.75
C PHE A 48 6.53 -11.81 6.86
N ALA A 49 6.31 -11.79 5.55
CA ALA A 49 7.35 -11.48 4.58
C ALA A 49 7.37 -9.97 4.31
N TYR A 50 8.55 -9.39 4.15
CA TYR A 50 8.74 -7.96 3.88
C TYR A 50 9.79 -7.72 2.80
N THR A 51 9.43 -6.89 1.82
CA THR A 51 10.35 -6.40 0.80
C THR A 51 10.47 -4.88 0.92
N PRO A 52 11.67 -4.33 1.18
CA PRO A 52 11.85 -2.89 1.31
C PRO A 52 11.70 -2.15 -0.03
N CYS A 53 11.44 -0.85 0.06
CA CYS A 53 11.62 0.07 -1.06
C CYS A 53 13.10 0.40 -1.20
N GLU A 54 13.70 0.10 -2.35
CA GLU A 54 15.11 0.34 -2.63
C GLU A 54 15.26 1.34 -3.78
N ALA A 55 16.36 2.09 -3.79
CA ALA A 55 16.63 3.10 -4.83
C ALA A 55 16.75 2.48 -6.23
N ASP A 56 17.27 1.26 -6.29
CA ASP A 56 17.60 0.57 -7.54
C ASP A 56 16.48 -0.39 -7.99
N ASN A 57 15.38 -0.48 -7.22
CA ASN A 57 14.25 -1.30 -7.56
C ASN A 57 13.32 -0.51 -8.50
N PRO A 58 12.86 -1.08 -9.64
CA PRO A 58 11.88 -0.43 -10.51
C PRO A 58 10.55 -0.11 -9.79
N SER A 59 10.30 -0.76 -8.65
CA SER A 59 9.14 -0.56 -7.80
C SER A 59 9.44 0.48 -6.71
N THR A 60 8.77 1.62 -6.78
CA THR A 60 8.84 2.71 -5.77
C THR A 60 7.98 2.44 -4.52
N PHE A 61 7.85 1.17 -4.14
CA PHE A 61 6.98 0.74 -3.03
C PHE A 61 7.61 -0.37 -2.21
N ALA A 62 7.22 -0.47 -0.94
CA ALA A 62 7.54 -1.59 -0.07
C ALA A 62 6.35 -2.55 0.02
N THR A 63 6.59 -3.83 0.27
CA THR A 63 5.52 -4.85 0.38
C THR A 63 5.59 -5.63 1.69
N PHE A 64 4.43 -6.01 2.19
CA PHE A 64 4.26 -6.95 3.31
C PHE A 64 3.30 -8.05 2.90
N SER A 65 3.57 -9.28 3.34
CA SER A 65 2.66 -10.40 3.15
C SER A 65 2.48 -11.12 4.48
N VAL A 66 1.23 -11.22 4.94
CA VAL A 66 0.84 -11.97 6.14
C VAL A 66 -0.03 -13.11 5.70
N SER A 67 0.36 -14.34 6.05
CA SER A 67 -0.33 -15.55 5.61
C SER A 67 -0.95 -16.26 6.80
N LYS A 68 -2.12 -16.87 6.59
CA LYS A 68 -2.74 -17.78 7.57
C LYS A 68 -3.45 -18.92 6.88
N GLU A 69 -3.56 -20.04 7.59
CA GLU A 69 -4.35 -21.18 7.15
C GLU A 69 -5.78 -21.08 7.73
N GLN A 70 -6.78 -21.29 6.88
CA GLN A 70 -8.18 -21.40 7.28
C GLN A 70 -8.75 -22.69 6.70
N GLY A 71 -8.78 -23.75 7.53
CA GLY A 71 -9.06 -25.10 7.06
C GLY A 71 -7.98 -25.56 6.08
N ASN A 72 -8.36 -25.92 4.85
CA ASN A 72 -7.42 -26.33 3.80
C ASN A 72 -7.00 -25.18 2.87
N ASN A 73 -7.38 -23.94 3.18
CA ASN A 73 -7.09 -22.78 2.35
C ASN A 73 -5.98 -21.93 2.95
N LEU A 74 -5.05 -21.48 2.11
CA LEU A 74 -4.09 -20.44 2.46
C LEU A 74 -4.67 -19.07 2.09
N ILE A 75 -4.78 -18.18 3.07
CA ILE A 75 -5.25 -16.81 2.89
C ILE A 75 -4.10 -15.86 3.19
N VAL A 76 -3.89 -14.90 2.29
CA VAL A 76 -2.77 -13.97 2.31
C VAL A 76 -3.30 -12.54 2.31
N LEU A 77 -2.88 -11.75 3.28
CA LEU A 77 -3.01 -10.30 3.27
C LEU A 77 -1.74 -9.71 2.64
N ASP A 78 -1.88 -9.11 1.46
CA ASP A 78 -0.82 -8.39 0.75
C ASP A 78 -0.99 -6.89 0.99
N LEU A 79 0.04 -6.23 1.50
CA LEU A 79 0.10 -4.78 1.69
C LEU A 79 1.21 -4.18 0.82
N LYS A 80 0.92 -3.03 0.23
CA LYS A 80 1.88 -2.21 -0.52
C LYS A 80 1.90 -0.80 0.04
N VAL A 81 3.09 -0.30 0.31
CA VAL A 81 3.32 1.05 0.83
C VAL A 81 3.95 1.88 -0.29
N ALA A 82 3.28 2.94 -0.72
CA ALA A 82 3.75 3.82 -1.78
C ALA A 82 3.72 5.29 -1.34
N GLU A 83 4.45 6.14 -2.04
CA GLU A 83 4.37 7.59 -1.89
C GLU A 83 3.38 8.15 -2.93
N ILE A 84 2.44 8.99 -2.47
CA ILE A 84 1.57 9.78 -3.33
C ILE A 84 1.53 11.21 -2.81
N ASN A 85 2.09 12.14 -3.58
CA ASN A 85 2.15 13.56 -3.25
C ASN A 85 2.80 13.86 -1.88
N SER A 86 4.01 13.33 -1.66
CA SER A 86 4.81 13.37 -0.44
C SER A 86 4.12 12.77 0.79
N LYS A 87 3.16 11.86 0.59
CA LYS A 87 2.46 11.18 1.67
C LYS A 87 2.53 9.66 1.52
N PRO A 88 2.65 8.91 2.62
CA PRO A 88 2.62 7.46 2.57
C PRO A 88 1.18 6.97 2.42
N TYR A 89 0.93 6.14 1.41
CA TYR A 89 -0.31 5.42 1.20
C TYR A 89 -0.10 3.93 1.38
N VAL A 90 -1.11 3.25 1.92
CA VAL A 90 -1.17 1.80 1.97
C VAL A 90 -2.31 1.31 1.11
N PHE A 91 -2.00 0.40 0.21
CA PHE A 91 -2.96 -0.48 -0.44
C PHE A 91 -2.87 -1.85 0.23
N ALA A 92 -3.98 -2.44 0.63
CA ALA A 92 -4.00 -3.80 1.14
C ALA A 92 -5.17 -4.59 0.57
N GLN A 93 -4.93 -5.87 0.31
CA GLN A 93 -5.91 -6.79 -0.26
C GLN A 93 -5.74 -8.16 0.36
N VAL A 94 -6.85 -8.89 0.53
CA VAL A 94 -6.81 -10.28 0.98
C VAL A 94 -7.06 -11.20 -0.21
N LEU A 95 -6.19 -12.19 -0.35
CA LEU A 95 -6.15 -13.15 -1.44
C LEU A 95 -6.29 -14.55 -0.86
N GLN A 96 -7.17 -15.38 -1.43
CA GLN A 96 -7.18 -16.80 -1.15
C GLN A 96 -6.40 -17.52 -2.26
N VAL A 97 -5.36 -18.26 -1.88
CA VAL A 97 -4.53 -19.00 -2.83
C VAL A 97 -5.35 -20.13 -3.45
N GLY A 98 -5.51 -20.11 -4.78
CA GLY A 98 -6.23 -21.14 -5.53
C GLY A 98 -7.72 -20.87 -5.79
N ALA A 99 -8.30 -19.78 -5.27
CA ALA A 99 -9.66 -19.38 -5.60
C ALA A 99 -9.70 -18.30 -6.70
N ILE A 100 -10.62 -18.43 -7.66
CA ILE A 100 -10.93 -17.36 -8.61
C ILE A 100 -11.73 -16.29 -7.87
N GLN A 101 -11.03 -15.25 -7.43
CA GLN A 101 -11.51 -13.90 -7.10
C GLN A 101 -12.87 -13.79 -6.38
N GLY A 102 -12.89 -14.10 -5.09
CA GLY A 102 -13.67 -13.31 -4.14
C GLY A 102 -12.77 -12.17 -3.67
N GLN A 103 -12.84 -11.00 -4.31
CA GLN A 103 -12.08 -9.82 -3.91
C GLN A 103 -12.58 -9.40 -2.53
N LEU A 104 -11.86 -9.81 -1.48
CA LEU A 104 -12.11 -9.33 -0.12
C LEU A 104 -11.82 -7.82 -0.09
N PHE A 105 -12.57 -7.10 0.73
CA PHE A 105 -12.67 -5.64 0.72
C PHE A 105 -11.28 -4.97 0.72
N PRO A 106 -10.88 -4.27 -0.37
CA PRO A 106 -9.57 -3.66 -0.42
C PRO A 106 -9.49 -2.45 0.52
N TYR A 107 -8.36 -2.32 1.22
CA TYR A 107 -8.04 -1.13 1.99
C TYR A 107 -7.14 -0.22 1.15
N PHE A 108 -7.49 1.08 1.07
CA PHE A 108 -6.62 2.09 0.46
C PHE A 108 -6.71 3.41 1.23
N ALA A 109 -5.62 3.86 1.83
CA ALA A 109 -5.61 5.09 2.61
C ALA A 109 -4.23 5.75 2.74
N ASP A 110 -4.23 7.07 2.94
CA ASP A 110 -3.11 7.86 3.45
C ASP A 110 -2.87 7.48 4.93
N ILE A 111 -1.65 7.08 5.29
CA ILE A 111 -1.27 6.67 6.66
C ILE A 111 -0.36 7.68 7.37
N SER A 112 -0.38 8.95 6.95
CA SER A 112 0.38 10.03 7.59
C SER A 112 -0.11 10.38 9.00
N SER A 113 -1.39 10.19 9.30
CA SER A 113 -1.99 10.53 10.60
C SER A 113 -2.07 9.34 11.56
N SER A 114 -2.07 9.61 12.87
CA SER A 114 -2.26 8.57 13.89
C SER A 114 -3.60 7.85 13.77
N ALA A 115 -4.67 8.56 13.41
CA ALA A 115 -5.99 7.96 13.21
C ALA A 115 -6.00 6.99 12.01
N ALA A 116 -5.36 7.36 10.91
CA ALA A 116 -5.26 6.48 9.75
C ALA A 116 -4.37 5.26 10.03
N LYS A 117 -3.26 5.47 10.73
CA LYS A 117 -2.40 4.38 11.23
C LYS A 117 -3.19 3.39 12.10
N GLN A 118 -4.01 3.89 13.02
CA GLN A 118 -4.87 3.05 13.85
C GLN A 118 -5.91 2.31 13.01
N SER A 119 -6.53 2.95 12.02
CA SER A 119 -7.46 2.30 11.10
C SER A 119 -6.82 1.14 10.33
N LEU A 120 -5.58 1.32 9.85
CA LEU A 120 -4.82 0.23 9.23
C LEU A 120 -4.58 -0.92 10.22
N MET A 121 -4.24 -0.62 11.48
CA MET A 121 -4.03 -1.66 12.49
C MET A 121 -5.29 -2.46 12.78
N HIS A 122 -6.46 -1.81 12.82
CA HIS A 122 -7.74 -2.53 12.94
C HIS A 122 -7.96 -3.47 11.75
N TYR A 123 -7.74 -2.99 10.52
CA TYR A 123 -7.89 -3.83 9.33
C TYR A 123 -6.96 -5.05 9.33
N ILE A 124 -5.70 -4.87 9.73
CA ILE A 124 -4.74 -5.98 9.87
C ILE A 124 -5.17 -6.92 10.99
N ALA A 125 -5.60 -6.41 12.14
CA ALA A 125 -6.04 -7.22 13.27
C ALA A 125 -7.25 -8.07 12.92
N ASP A 126 -8.23 -7.50 12.21
CA ASP A 126 -9.41 -8.22 11.73
C ASP A 126 -8.99 -9.38 10.81
N PHE A 127 -8.05 -9.15 9.88
CA PHE A 127 -7.50 -10.23 9.06
C PHE A 127 -6.81 -11.33 9.89
N ILE A 128 -6.02 -10.96 10.89
CA ILE A 128 -5.26 -11.93 11.70
C ILE A 128 -6.21 -12.80 12.55
N LEU A 129 -7.24 -12.19 13.15
CA LEU A 129 -8.08 -12.86 14.15
C LEU A 129 -9.31 -13.57 13.57
N LEU A 130 -9.80 -13.20 12.38
CA LEU A 130 -11.03 -13.73 11.76
C LEU A 130 -10.74 -14.63 10.56
#